data_AF-A0A6G8CHY6-F1
#
_entry.id   AF-A0A6G8CHY6-F1
#
_cell.length_a   1.000
_cell.length_b   1.000
_cell.length_c   1.000
_cell.angle_alpha   90.00
_cell.angle_beta   90.00
_cell.angle_gamma   90.00
#
_symmetry.space_group_name_H-M   'P 1'
#
loop_
_entity.id
_entity.type
_entity.pdbx_description
1 polymer ?
#
loop_
_entity_poly.entity_id
_entity_poly.type
_entity_poly.pdbx_seq_one_letter_code
_entity_poly.pdbx_strand_id
1 'polypeptide(L)' 'MVLILIEALLALVILVVIVWWTMFSGRKKGEPPSASVASEHKDSAD' A
#
# COMPACT_ATOMS: atom_id res chain seq x y z
N MET A 1 7.03 36.21 14.42
CA MET A 1 7.20 35.06 15.34
C MET A 1 6.10 34.03 15.17
N VAL A 2 4.80 34.41 15.20
CA VAL A 2 3.67 33.49 14.95
C VAL A 2 3.73 32.77 13.60
N LEU A 3 4.26 33.43 12.56
CA LEU A 3 4.45 32.81 11.23
C LEU A 3 5.34 31.56 11.27
N ILE A 4 6.41 31.55 12.08
CA ILE A 4 7.32 30.41 12.21
C ILE A 4 6.64 29.25 12.94
N LEU A 5 5.80 29.55 13.93
CA LEU A 5 4.99 28.54 14.62
C LEU A 5 4.00 27.84 13.66
N ILE A 6 3.38 28.60 12.77
CA ILE A 6 2.46 28.04 11.75
C ILE A 6 3.23 27.20 10.74
N GLU A 7 4.38 27.67 10.24
CA GLU A 7 5.20 26.87 9.33
C GLU A 7 5.70 25.57 9.96
N ALA A 8 6.11 25.60 11.23
CA ALA A 8 6.52 24.39 11.94
C ALA A 8 5.37 23.40 12.11
N LEU A 9 4.17 23.88 12.47
CA LEU A 9 2.97 23.04 12.56
C LEU A 9 2.59 22.44 11.20
N LEU A 10 2.64 23.25 10.14
CA LEU A 10 2.35 22.81 8.78
C LEU A 10 3.36 21.76 8.31
N ALA A 11 4.65 22.00 8.54
CA ALA A 11 5.72 21.07 8.22
C ALA A 11 5.52 19.74 8.96
N LEU A 12 5.13 19.77 10.23
CA LEU A 12 4.89 18.56 11.04
C LEU A 12 3.71 17.75 10.47
N VAL A 13 2.61 18.40 10.07
CA VAL A 13 1.47 17.73 9.42
C VAL A 13 1.86 17.15 8.07
N ILE A 14 2.57 17.90 7.23
CA ILE A 14 3.06 17.44 5.92
C ILE A 14 3.98 16.22 6.08
N LEU A 15 4.87 16.23 7.07
CA LEU A 15 5.80 15.14 7.35
C LEU A 15 5.04 13.85 7.69
N VAL A 16 4.02 13.94 8.56
CA VAL A 16 3.17 12.80 8.91
C VAL A 16 2.39 12.28 7.69
N VAL A 17 1.84 13.17 6.87
CA VAL A 17 1.12 12.80 5.64
C VAL A 17 2.04 12.06 4.68
N ILE A 18 3.28 12.53 4.47
CA ILE A 18 4.25 11.86 3.60
C ILE A 18 4.66 10.50 4.16
N VAL A 19 4.94 10.39 5.46
CA VAL A 19 5.33 9.11 6.08
C VAL A 19 4.19 8.10 6.03
N TRP A 20 2.96 8.52 6.37
CA TRP A 20 1.77 7.70 6.22
C TRP A 20 1.60 7.26 4.77
N TRP A 21 1.69 8.21 3.84
CA TRP A 21 1.52 7.93 2.42
C TRP A 21 2.58 6.98 1.87
N THR A 22 3.85 7.14 2.24
CA THR A 22 4.96 6.29 1.79
C THR A 22 4.85 4.87 2.35
N MET A 23 4.42 4.70 3.60
CA MET A 23 4.17 3.39 4.20
C MET A 23 2.89 2.74 3.66
N PHE A 24 1.84 3.53 3.43
CA PHE A 24 0.51 3.02 3.09
C PHE A 24 0.31 2.80 1.58
N SER A 25 0.92 3.62 0.72
CA SER A 25 0.94 3.40 -0.74
C SER A 25 1.76 2.17 -1.15
N GLY A 26 2.64 1.69 -0.27
CA GLY A 26 3.43 0.47 -0.47
C GLY A 26 2.66 -0.83 -0.29
N ARG A 27 1.41 -0.81 0.23
CA ARG A 27 0.56 -1.99 0.25
C ARG A 27 0.08 -2.30 -1.17
N LYS A 28 0.92 -3.04 -1.91
CA LYS A 28 0.56 -3.72 -3.15
C LYS A 28 -0.67 -4.59 -2.92
N LYS A 29 -1.82 -4.05 -3.28
CA LYS A 29 -3.06 -4.80 -3.45
C LYS A 29 -3.04 -5.39 -4.86
N GLY A 30 -2.64 -6.65 -4.96
CA GLY A 30 -2.51 -7.38 -6.22
C GLY A 30 -1.22 -8.17 -6.12
N GLU A 31 -1.24 -9.48 -5.91
CA GLU A 31 -2.13 -10.44 -6.56
C GLU A 31 -2.89 -11.32 -5.55
N PRO A 32 -4.17 -11.66 -5.78
CA PRO A 32 -4.66 -12.94 -5.26
C PRO A 32 -3.73 -14.02 -5.84
N PRO A 33 -3.05 -14.83 -5.02
CA PRO A 33 -2.19 -15.90 -5.52
C PRO A 33 -3.00 -16.75 -6.48
N SER A 34 -2.49 -16.86 -7.70
CA SER A 34 -2.99 -17.72 -8.78
C SER A 34 -3.76 -18.93 -8.24
N ALA A 35 -5.09 -18.82 -8.23
CA ALA A 35 -5.98 -19.96 -8.05
C ALA A 35 -6.09 -20.78 -9.35
N SER A 36 -5.08 -20.69 -10.24
CA SER A 36 -5.02 -21.38 -11.53
C SER A 36 -4.33 -22.75 -11.42
N VAL A 37 -4.05 -23.25 -10.21
CA VAL A 37 -3.39 -24.56 -10.00
C VAL A 37 -4.37 -25.70 -9.73
N ALA A 38 -5.68 -25.49 -9.87
CA ALA A 38 -6.69 -26.46 -9.41
C ALA A 38 -7.45 -27.25 -10.49
N SER A 39 -7.19 -27.09 -11.80
CA SER A 39 -8.09 -27.66 -12.81
C SER A 39 -7.47 -28.25 -14.09
N GLU A 40 -6.31 -28.91 -14.06
CA GLU A 40 -5.81 -29.55 -15.31
C GLU A 40 -5.01 -30.86 -15.16
N HIS A 41 -5.35 -31.75 -14.22
CA HIS A 41 -4.78 -33.11 -14.28
C HIS A 41 -5.63 -34.24 -13.70
N LYS A 42 -6.94 -34.23 -13.92
CA LYS A 42 -7.80 -35.35 -13.47
C LYS A 42 -8.82 -35.81 -14.52
N ASP A 43 -8.40 -35.85 -15.78
CA ASP A 43 -9.24 -36.34 -16.88
C ASP A 43 -8.37 -36.89 -18.03
N SER A 44 -7.88 -38.13 -17.90
CA SER A 44 -7.45 -38.98 -19.04
C SER A 44 -7.06 -40.40 -18.59
N ALA A 45 -7.70 -40.89 -17.53
CA ALA A 45 -7.66 -42.31 -17.18
C ALA A 45 -9.09 -42.85 -17.18
N ASP A 46 -9.71 -42.85 -18.36
CA ASP A 46 -10.89 -43.65 -18.73
C ASP A 46 -10.77 -44.04 -20.21
#